data_AF-A0A7X8UXL8-F1
#
_entry.id   AF-A0A7X8UXL8-F1
#
_cell.length_a   1.000
_cell.length_b   1.000
_cell.length_c   1.000
_cell.angle_alpha   90.00
_cell.angle_beta   90.00
_cell.angle_gamma   90.00
#
_symmetry.space_group_name_H-M   'P 1'
#
loop_
_entity.id
_entity.type
_entity.pdbx_description
1 polymer ?
#
loop_
_entity_poly.entity_id
_entity_poly.type
_entity_poly.pdbx_seq_one_letter_code
_entity_poly.pdbx_strand_id
1 'polypeptide(L)' 'MRAAAQRLMECVLDRFPRAGNHVTGDALYADTEWFKSALFRGRHTLAVLKDNRHHLGKDARRRFHALASGL' A
#
# COMPACT_ATOMS: atom_id res chain seq x y z
N MET A 1 -5.70 -1.67 17.28
CA MET A 1 -4.62 -0.83 16.68
C MET A 1 -4.79 -0.61 15.17
N ARG A 2 -5.07 -1.63 14.35
CA ARG A 2 -5.23 -1.47 12.88
C ARG A 2 -6.30 -0.46 12.46
N ALA A 3 -7.48 -0.49 13.09
CA ALA A 3 -8.54 0.48 12.82
C ALA A 3 -8.12 1.93 13.07
N ALA A 4 -7.24 2.17 14.05
CA ALA A 4 -6.72 3.52 14.31
C ALA A 4 -5.72 3.96 13.24
N ALA A 5 -4.85 3.06 12.77
CA ALA A 5 -3.91 3.33 11.68
C ALA A 5 -4.65 3.63 10.36
N GLN A 6 -5.72 2.89 10.05
CA GLN A 6 -6.56 3.17 8.89
C GLN A 6 -7.25 4.53 8.99
N ARG A 7 -7.85 4.86 10.14
CA ARG A 7 -8.49 6.16 10.37
C ARG A 7 -7.48 7.30 10.30
N LEU A 8 -6.27 7.11 10.83
CA LEU A 8 -5.20 8.11 10.71
C LEU A 8 -4.83 8.35 9.25
N MET A 9 -4.65 7.29 8.46
CA MET A 9 -4.38 7.42 7.02
C MET A 9 -5.51 8.19 6.32
N GLU A 10 -6.76 7.80 6.56
CA GLU A 10 -7.93 8.46 5.97
C GLU A 10 -7.99 9.94 6.36
N CYS A 11 -7.85 10.27 7.66
CA CYS A 11 -7.81 11.64 8.13
C CYS A 11 -6.68 12.47 7.51
N VAL A 12 -5.47 11.91 7.39
CA VAL A 12 -4.33 12.61 6.79
C VAL A 12 -4.56 12.85 5.29
N LEU A 13 -5.07 11.87 4.57
CA LEU A 13 -5.35 11.98 3.13
C LEU A 13 -6.49 12.96 2.84
N ASP A 14 -7.51 13.01 3.70
CA ASP A 14 -8.62 13.95 3.57
C ASP A 14 -8.19 15.39 3.93
N ARG A 15 -7.33 15.53 4.96
CA ARG A 15 -6.83 16.85 5.39
C ARG A 15 -5.81 17.43 4.41
N PHE A 16 -5.02 16.57 3.77
CA PHE A 16 -3.93 16.97 2.88
C PHE A 16 -4.02 16.27 1.52
N PRO A 17 -4.99 16.65 0.66
CA PRO A 17 -5.21 15.97 -0.62
C PRO A 17 -4.02 16.05 -1.58
N ARG A 18 -3.11 17.02 -1.39
CA ARG A 18 -1.89 17.19 -2.20
C ARG A 18 -0.61 16.71 -1.51
N ALA A 19 -0.65 16.34 -0.24
CA ALA A 19 0.55 15.84 0.44
C ALA A 19 0.78 14.40 0.03
N GLY A 20 1.91 14.15 -0.63
CA GLY A 20 2.40 12.81 -0.95
C GLY A 20 1.52 12.02 -1.92
N ASN A 21 2.03 11.75 -3.12
CA ASN A 21 1.45 10.71 -3.96
C ASN A 21 1.66 9.31 -3.35
N HIS A 22 2.46 9.20 -2.29
CA HIS A 22 2.87 7.94 -1.67
C HIS A 22 2.51 7.90 -0.18
N VAL A 23 2.00 6.75 0.28
CA VAL A 23 1.73 6.44 1.69
C VAL A 23 2.67 5.34 2.14
N THR A 24 3.38 5.57 3.24
CA THR A 24 4.24 4.55 3.86
C THR A 24 3.53 3.89 5.03
N GLY A 25 3.67 2.57 5.17
CA GLY A 25 3.04 1.80 6.24
C GLY A 25 4.00 0.79 6.86
N ASP A 26 3.89 0.57 8.18
CA ASP A 26 4.55 -0.57 8.82
C ASP A 26 3.72 -1.86 8.60
N ALA A 27 4.41 -2.99 8.49
CA ALA A 27 3.84 -4.33 8.39
C ALA A 27 2.75 -4.63 9.42
N LEU A 28 2.87 -4.03 10.61
CA LEU A 28 1.95 -4.23 11.72
C LEU A 28 0.51 -3.78 11.38
N TYR A 29 0.37 -2.86 10.43
CA TYR A 29 -0.90 -2.23 10.06
C TYR A 29 -1.26 -2.35 8.57
N ALA A 30 -0.28 -2.60 7.70
CA ALA A 30 -0.49 -2.70 6.25
C ALA A 30 -1.07 -4.07 5.86
N ASP A 31 -2.37 -4.25 6.07
CA ASP A 31 -3.12 -5.40 5.56
C ASP A 31 -3.85 -5.10 4.24
N THR A 32 -4.54 -6.11 3.70
CA THR A 32 -5.20 -6.02 2.38
C THR A 32 -6.17 -4.85 2.27
N GLU A 33 -6.95 -4.59 3.31
CA GLU A 33 -7.95 -3.51 3.28
C GLU A 33 -7.30 -2.13 3.36
N TRP A 34 -6.20 -2.02 4.11
CA TRP A 34 -5.38 -0.81 4.10
C TRP A 34 -4.83 -0.49 2.70
N PHE A 35 -4.29 -1.48 1.98
CA PHE A 35 -3.81 -1.28 0.61
C PHE A 35 -4.94 -0.92 -0.37
N LYS A 36 -6.10 -1.56 -0.26
CA LYS A 36 -7.28 -1.24 -1.09
C LYS A 36 -7.76 0.19 -0.86
N SER A 37 -7.79 0.65 0.39
CA SER A 37 -8.20 2.02 0.74
C SER A 37 -7.23 3.06 0.13
N ALA A 38 -5.92 2.81 0.23
CA ALA A 38 -4.93 3.68 -0.42
C ALA A 38 -5.03 3.67 -1.96
N LEU A 39 -5.23 2.50 -2.57
CA LEU A 39 -5.39 2.34 -4.02
C LEU A 39 -6.65 3.04 -4.54
N PHE A 40 -7.79 2.89 -3.84
CA PHE A 40 -9.04 3.58 -4.17
C PHE A 40 -8.88 5.10 -4.20
N ARG A 41 -8.01 5.64 -3.34
CA ARG A 41 -7.67 7.06 -3.24
C ARG A 41 -6.57 7.49 -4.22
N GLY A 42 -6.16 6.62 -5.15
CA GLY A 42 -5.14 6.89 -6.16
C GLY A 42 -3.73 7.08 -5.60
N ARG A 43 -3.44 6.52 -4.41
CA ARG A 43 -2.13 6.66 -3.75
C ARG A 43 -1.24 5.47 -4.06
N HIS A 44 0.04 5.75 -4.27
CA HIS A 44 1.08 4.74 -4.25
C HIS A 44 1.39 4.35 -2.80
N THR A 45 1.75 3.09 -2.56
CA THR A 45 2.01 2.59 -1.20
C THR A 45 3.35 1.89 -1.11
N LEU A 46 4.04 2.07 0.01
CA LEU A 46 5.27 1.36 0.34
C LEU A 46 5.09 0.84 1.76
N ALA A 47 5.11 -0.47 1.92
CA ALA A 47 5.05 -1.07 3.24
C ALA A 47 6.19 -2.03 3.45
N VAL A 48 6.71 -2.05 4.68
CA VAL A 48 7.57 -3.13 5.12
C VAL A 48 6.67 -4.35 5.34
N LEU A 49 7.05 -5.52 4.81
CA LEU A 49 6.38 -6.78 5.13
C LEU A 49 7.27 -7.52 6.14
N LYS A 50 6.85 -7.55 7.41
CA LYS A 50 7.56 -8.31 8.47
C LYS A 50 7.21 -9.80 8.43
N ASP A 51 6.03 -10.14 7.95
CA ASP A 51 5.67 -11.53 7.68
C ASP A 51 6.37 -12.01 6.41
N ASN A 52 7.02 -13.18 6.50
CA ASN A 52 7.66 -13.79 5.34
C ASN A 52 6.62 -14.37 4.37
N ARG A 53 6.07 -13.52 3.50
CA ARG A 53 5.07 -13.87 2.48
C ARG A 53 5.70 -14.00 1.10
N HIS A 54 6.48 -15.05 0.90
CA HIS A 54 7.20 -15.31 -0.36
C HIS A 54 6.32 -15.26 -1.63
N HIS A 55 5.04 -15.62 -1.53
CA HIS A 55 4.09 -15.54 -2.65
C HIS A 55 3.90 -14.10 -3.13
N LEU A 56 3.83 -13.11 -2.22
CA LEU A 56 3.72 -11.70 -2.62
C LEU A 56 4.94 -11.23 -3.42
N GLY A 57 6.14 -11.68 -3.05
CA GLY A 57 7.36 -11.38 -3.81
C GLY A 57 7.34 -12.02 -5.21
N LYS A 58 6.85 -13.26 -5.34
CA LYS A 58 6.69 -13.94 -6.64
C LYS A 58 5.62 -13.27 -7.50
N ASP A 59 4.48 -12.92 -6.92
CA ASP A 59 3.36 -12.27 -7.62
C ASP A 59 3.74 -10.86 -8.08
N ALA A 60 4.42 -10.09 -7.22
CA ALA A 60 4.96 -8.79 -7.58
C ALA A 60 5.93 -8.91 -8.76
N ARG A 61 6.91 -9.82 -8.69
CA ARG A 61 7.87 -10.05 -9.78
C ARG A 61 7.17 -10.44 -11.08
N ARG A 62 6.18 -11.33 -11.04
CA ARG A 62 5.39 -11.72 -12.22
C ARG A 62 4.63 -10.54 -12.80
N ARG A 63 3.96 -9.73 -11.98
CA ARG A 63 3.23 -8.53 -12.44
C ARG A 63 4.14 -7.48 -13.05
N PHE A 64 5.25 -7.14 -12.39
CA PHE A 64 6.17 -6.12 -12.90
C PHE A 64 6.91 -6.60 -14.15
N HIS A 65 7.24 -7.90 -14.25
CA HIS A 65 7.79 -8.46 -15.48
C HIS A 65 6.78 -8.38 -16.63
N ALA A 66 5.51 -8.75 -16.39
CA ALA A 66 4.46 -8.65 -17.41
C ALA A 66 4.25 -7.20 -17.90
N LEU A 67 4.32 -6.22 -16.99
CA LEU A 67 4.26 -4.80 -17.34
C LEU A 67 5.47 -4.35 -18.17
N ALA A 68 6.67 -4.85 -17.86
CA ALA A 68 7.89 -4.53 -18.59
C ALA A 68 7.95 -5.19 -19.99
N SER A 69 7.23 -6.30 -20.20
CA SER A 69 7.19 -7.02 -21.48
C SER A 69 6.08 -6.53 -22.43
N GLY A 70 5.24 -5.57 -22.00
CA GLY A 70 4.19 -4.94 -22.81
C GLY A 70 4.52 -3.54 -23.31
N LEU A 71 5.77 -3.09 -23.10
CA LEU A 71 6.43 -1.93 -23.72
C LEU A 71 7.40 -2.44 -24.81
#